data_AF-S6TY45-F1
#
_entry.id   AF-S6TY45-F1
#
_cell.length_a   1.000
_cell.length_b   1.000
_cell.length_c   1.000
_cell.angle_alpha   90.00
_cell.angle_beta   90.00
_cell.angle_gamma   90.00
#
_symmetry.space_group_name_H-M   'P 1'
#
loop_
_entity.id
_entity.type
_entity.pdbx_description
1 polymer ?
#
loop_
_entity_poly.entity_id
_entity_poly.type
_entity_poly.pdbx_seq_one_letter_code
_entity_poly.pdbx_strand_id
1 'polypeptide(L)'
;PADVDKVVFVVTIHDADSRKQNFGQVGGSFIRVLNEKSGSEVVRYDLAEDASTETAMVFAELYRNAGEWKFRAVGQGYAGGLKAVANSFGMNF
;
A
#
# COMPACT_ATOMS: atom_id res chain seq x y z
N PRO A 1 -3.84 -20.03 2.46
CA PRO A 1 -2.84 -20.95 3.05
C PRO A 1 -2.65 -20.64 4.54
N ALA A 2 -2.35 -21.63 5.39
CA ALA A 2 -2.27 -21.44 6.85
C ALA A 2 -0.95 -20.77 7.30
N ASP A 3 0.05 -20.81 6.44
CA ASP A 3 1.40 -20.25 6.56
C ASP A 3 1.49 -18.75 6.24
N VAL A 4 0.39 -18.12 5.79
CA VAL A 4 0.36 -16.69 5.50
C VAL A 4 -0.24 -15.91 6.67
N ASP A 5 0.61 -15.16 7.35
CA ASP A 5 0.23 -14.31 8.49
C ASP A 5 0.04 -12.84 8.13
N LYS A 6 0.54 -12.41 6.96
CA LYS A 6 0.47 -11.03 6.51
C LYS A 6 0.38 -10.92 5.00
N VAL A 7 -0.46 -10.02 4.53
CA VAL A 7 -0.54 -9.55 3.14
C VAL A 7 -0.34 -8.04 3.16
N VAL A 8 0.62 -7.56 2.38
CA VAL A 8 0.94 -6.12 2.28
C VAL A 8 0.48 -5.60 0.93
N PHE A 9 -0.22 -4.49 0.93
CA PHE A 9 -0.68 -3.80 -0.27
C PHE A 9 0.29 -2.67 -0.59
N VAL A 10 1.00 -2.81 -1.70
CA VAL A 10 1.96 -1.84 -2.21
C VAL A 10 1.39 -1.21 -3.48
N VAL A 11 1.54 0.09 -3.62
CA VAL A 11 1.19 0.81 -4.85
C VAL A 11 2.40 1.59 -5.34
N THR A 12 2.55 1.62 -6.65
CA THR A 12 3.67 2.25 -7.35
C THR A 12 3.13 3.08 -8.49
N ILE A 13 3.78 4.19 -8.80
CA ILE A 13 3.52 4.95 -10.02
C ILE A 13 4.34 4.30 -11.15
N HIS A 14 3.64 3.81 -12.17
CA HIS A 14 4.27 3.20 -13.32
C HIS A 14 5.06 4.24 -14.13
N ASP A 15 6.31 3.92 -14.45
CA ASP A 15 7.26 4.81 -15.14
C ASP A 15 7.47 6.18 -14.47
N ALA A 16 7.39 6.23 -13.14
CA ALA A 16 7.47 7.46 -12.35
C ALA A 16 8.66 8.36 -12.74
N ASP A 17 9.85 7.79 -12.96
CA ASP A 17 11.05 8.53 -13.30
C ASP A 17 10.98 9.19 -14.68
N SER A 18 10.49 8.46 -15.70
CA SER A 18 10.39 8.99 -17.07
C SER A 18 9.26 10.01 -17.20
N ARG A 19 8.18 9.81 -16.45
CA ARG A 19 7.02 10.71 -16.40
C ARG A 19 7.20 11.86 -15.42
N LYS A 20 8.25 11.82 -14.59
CA LYS A 20 8.52 12.77 -13.49
C LYS A 20 7.33 12.91 -12.53
N GLN A 21 6.73 11.77 -12.19
CA GLN A 21 5.54 11.67 -11.34
C GLN A 21 5.87 11.11 -9.95
N ASN A 22 5.17 11.61 -8.93
CA ASN A 22 5.25 11.13 -7.56
C ASN A 22 3.86 11.20 -6.90
N PHE A 23 3.71 10.62 -5.70
CA PHE A 23 2.42 10.61 -5.01
C PHE A 23 1.95 12.00 -4.56
N GLY A 24 2.83 13.00 -4.47
CA GLY A 24 2.44 14.41 -4.25
C GLY A 24 1.65 15.02 -5.41
N GLN A 25 1.69 14.41 -6.60
CA GLN A 25 0.93 14.84 -7.77
C GLN A 25 -0.37 14.03 -7.96
N VAL A 26 -0.64 13.04 -7.10
CA VAL A 26 -1.79 12.14 -7.22
C VAL A 26 -2.86 12.55 -6.21
N GLY A 27 -3.79 13.39 -6.66
CA GLY A 27 -4.95 13.78 -5.87
C GLY A 27 -5.96 12.65 -5.68
N GLY A 28 -6.63 12.63 -4.52
CA GLY A 28 -7.72 11.70 -4.24
C GLY A 28 -7.31 10.23 -4.24
N SER A 29 -6.06 9.93 -3.88
CA SER A 29 -5.61 8.55 -3.71
C SER A 29 -6.14 7.95 -2.41
N PHE A 30 -6.69 6.75 -2.49
CA PHE A 30 -7.26 6.05 -1.34
C PHE A 30 -7.11 4.53 -1.48
N ILE A 31 -7.20 3.84 -0.36
CA ILE A 31 -7.44 2.39 -0.29
C ILE A 31 -8.73 2.12 0.44
N ARG A 32 -9.44 1.07 0.03
CA ARG A 32 -10.66 0.63 0.70
C ARG A 32 -10.79 -0.88 0.72
N VAL A 33 -11.48 -1.38 1.74
CA VAL A 33 -11.92 -2.76 1.85
C VAL A 33 -13.41 -2.79 1.61
N LEU A 34 -13.84 -3.63 0.67
CA LEU A 34 -15.25 -3.83 0.35
C LEU A 34 -15.70 -5.19 0.89
N ASN A 35 -16.92 -5.26 1.40
CA ASN A 35 -17.60 -6.54 1.58
C ASN A 35 -18.00 -7.06 0.20
N GLU A 36 -17.44 -8.19 -0.21
CA GLU A 36 -17.68 -8.76 -1.54
C GLU A 36 -19.17 -9.09 -1.79
N LYS A 37 -19.90 -9.53 -0.77
CA LYS A 37 -21.32 -9.95 -0.93
C LYS A 37 -22.26 -8.76 -1.06
N SER A 38 -22.04 -7.70 -0.28
CA SER A 38 -22.92 -6.53 -0.26
C SER A 38 -22.42 -5.36 -1.11
N GLY A 39 -21.16 -5.40 -1.56
CA GLY A 39 -20.49 -4.27 -2.20
C GLY A 39 -20.21 -3.08 -1.28
N SER A 40 -20.54 -3.19 0.01
CA SER A 40 -20.45 -2.09 0.96
C SER A 40 -19.00 -1.83 1.36
N GLU A 41 -18.64 -0.55 1.48
CA GLU A 41 -17.35 -0.14 1.99
C GLU A 41 -17.27 -0.39 3.51
N VAL A 42 -16.32 -1.22 3.92
CA VAL A 42 -16.10 -1.58 5.33
C VAL A 42 -15.13 -0.60 5.97
N VAL A 43 -14.07 -0.24 5.25
CA VAL A 43 -13.10 0.77 5.67
C VAL A 43 -12.51 1.44 4.44
N ARG A 44 -12.21 2.72 4.56
CA ARG A 44 -11.47 3.52 3.59
C ARG A 44 -10.43 4.35 4.31
N TYR A 45 -9.28 4.48 3.68
CA TYR A 45 -8.20 5.35 4.12
C TYR A 45 -7.79 6.21 2.94
N ASP A 46 -7.99 7.52 3.08
CA ASP A 46 -7.48 8.51 2.16
C ASP A 46 -6.01 8.78 2.50
N LEU A 47 -5.19 8.84 1.46
CA LEU A 47 -3.77 9.09 1.63
C LEU A 47 -3.55 10.58 1.82
N ALA A 48 -2.97 10.96 2.95
CA ALA A 48 -2.47 12.31 3.15
C ALA A 48 -1.26 12.54 2.22
N GLU A 49 -1.15 13.77 1.69
CA GLU A 49 -0.16 14.18 0.68
C GLU A 49 1.30 14.14 1.17
N ASP A 50 1.55 13.67 2.39
CA ASP A 50 2.86 13.64 3.05
C ASP A 50 3.87 12.75 2.31
N ALA A 51 3.43 11.85 1.41
CA ALA A 51 4.27 11.06 0.50
C ALA A 51 4.71 11.84 -0.75
N SER A 52 4.89 13.17 -0.63
CA SER A 52 4.99 14.09 -1.76
C SER A 52 6.10 13.79 -2.77
N THR A 53 7.18 13.13 -2.36
CA THR A 53 8.33 12.82 -3.23
C THR A 53 8.41 11.37 -3.68
N GLU A 54 7.62 10.48 -3.08
CA GLU A 54 7.82 9.05 -3.26
C GLU A 54 7.04 8.48 -4.44
N THR A 55 7.60 7.43 -5.05
CA THR A 55 7.05 6.75 -6.24
C THR A 55 6.52 5.35 -5.94
N ALA A 56 6.79 4.84 -4.73
CA ALA A 56 6.23 3.61 -4.19
C ALA A 56 5.81 3.81 -2.73
N MET A 57 4.73 3.15 -2.33
CA MET A 57 4.19 3.29 -0.97
C MET A 57 3.49 2.00 -0.52
N VAL A 58 3.69 1.64 0.74
CA VAL A 58 2.88 0.61 1.42
C VAL A 58 1.60 1.28 1.90
N PHE A 59 0.47 0.92 1.30
CA PHE A 59 -0.83 1.53 1.59
C PHE A 59 -1.43 0.95 2.87
N ALA A 60 -1.45 -0.37 2.96
CA ALA A 60 -2.02 -1.08 4.09
C ALA A 60 -1.41 -2.47 4.24
N GLU A 61 -1.63 -3.05 5.40
CA GLU A 61 -1.41 -4.46 5.63
C GLU A 61 -2.66 -5.12 6.21
N LEU A 62 -2.92 -6.34 5.74
CA LEU A 62 -3.83 -7.28 6.36
C LEU A 62 -2.96 -8.29 7.10
N TYR A 63 -3.14 -8.42 8.41
CA TYR A 63 -2.29 -9.29 9.23
C TYR A 63 -3.13 -10.08 10.24
N ARG A 64 -2.64 -11.26 10.63
CA ARG A 64 -3.25 -12.07 11.67
C ARG A 64 -2.83 -11.56 13.06
N ASN A 65 -3.80 -11.41 13.94
CA ASN A 65 -3.60 -11.11 15.34
C ASN A 65 -4.61 -11.90 16.18
N ALA A 66 -4.12 -12.75 17.08
CA ALA A 66 -4.94 -13.64 17.91
C ALA A 66 -5.93 -14.51 17.09
N GLY A 67 -5.50 -14.99 15.91
CA GLY A 67 -6.32 -15.84 15.03
C GLY A 67 -7.25 -15.09 14.08
N GLU A 68 -7.41 -13.77 14.25
CA GLU A 68 -8.27 -12.95 13.42
C GLU A 68 -7.47 -12.10 12.43
N TRP A 69 -8.06 -11.82 11.26
CA TRP A 69 -7.49 -10.88 10.29
C TRP A 69 -7.84 -9.45 10.68
N LYS A 70 -6.80 -8.60 10.74
CA LYS A 70 -6.94 -7.16 11.00
C LYS A 70 -6.36 -6.36 9.85
N PHE A 71 -7.07 -5.30 9.49
CA PHE A 71 -6.61 -4.33 8.50
C PHE A 71 -5.94 -3.15 9.21
N ARG A 72 -4.79 -2.72 8.72
CA ARG A 72 -4.09 -1.52 9.19
C ARG A 72 -3.66 -0.67 8.00
N ALA A 73 -4.12 0.59 7.97
CA ALA A 73 -3.55 1.59 7.07
C ALA A 73 -2.14 1.97 7.52
N VAL A 74 -1.20 2.08 6.59
CA VAL A 74 0.22 2.32 6.87
C VAL A 74 0.67 3.68 6.30
N GLY A 75 0.47 3.93 5.00
CA GLY A 75 0.84 5.21 4.38
C GLY A 75 2.35 5.49 4.36
N GLN A 76 3.19 4.45 4.23
CA GLN A 76 4.65 4.62 4.26
C GLN A 76 5.23 4.67 2.84
N GLY A 77 5.75 5.82 2.45
CA GLY A 77 6.49 6.01 1.19
C GLY A 77 7.90 5.42 1.22
N TYR A 78 8.42 5.05 0.05
CA TYR A 78 9.74 4.45 -0.12
C TYR A 78 10.55 5.15 -1.22
N ALA A 79 11.65 5.78 -0.79
CA ALA A 79 12.68 6.30 -1.69
C ALA A 79 13.39 5.13 -2.38
N GLY A 80 13.33 5.07 -3.70
CA GLY A 80 13.87 3.96 -4.51
C GLY A 80 12.81 3.03 -5.11
N GLY A 81 11.52 3.40 -5.03
CA GLY A 81 10.45 2.77 -5.79
C GLY A 81 10.16 1.33 -5.36
N LEU A 82 9.57 0.54 -6.27
CA LEU A 82 9.16 -0.84 -5.98
C LEU A 82 10.31 -1.72 -5.48
N LYS A 83 11.51 -1.51 -6.02
CA LYS A 83 12.70 -2.27 -5.63
C LYS A 83 13.05 -2.04 -4.15
N ALA A 84 13.01 -0.80 -3.68
CA ALA A 84 13.25 -0.49 -2.27
C ALA A 84 12.19 -1.13 -1.35
N VAL A 85 10.91 -1.10 -1.76
CA VAL A 85 9.84 -1.78 -1.02
C VAL A 85 10.09 -3.29 -0.98
N ALA A 86 10.45 -3.90 -2.09
CA ALA A 86 10.64 -5.35 -2.15
C ALA A 86 11.81 -5.84 -1.30
N ASN A 87 12.93 -5.13 -1.35
CA ASN A 87 14.09 -5.41 -0.52
C ASN A 87 13.77 -5.29 0.98
N SER A 88 12.85 -4.39 1.39
CA SER A 88 12.44 -4.29 2.80
C SER A 88 11.67 -5.52 3.29
N PHE A 89 11.09 -6.30 2.37
CA PHE A 89 10.48 -7.61 2.62
C PHE A 89 11.41 -8.79 2.34
N GLY A 90 12.70 -8.54 2.07
CA GLY A 90 13.70 -9.59 1.80
C GLY A 90 13.62 -10.18 0.40
N MET A 91 12.86 -9.58 -0.52
CA MET A 91 12.85 -9.98 -1.93
C MET A 91 14.04 -9.32 -2.64
N ASN A 92 15.08 -10.11 -2.93
CA ASN A 92 16.29 -9.62 -3.59
C ASN A 92 16.14 -9.75 -5.11
N PHE A 93 15.70 -8.68 -5.78
CA PHE A 93 15.64 -8.57 -7.25
C PHE A 93 16.21 -7.24 -7.76
#